data_AF-A0A7I8KQ89-F1
#
_entry.id   AF-A0A7I8KQ89-F1
#
_cell.length_a   1.000
_cell.length_b   1.000
_cell.length_c   1.000
_cell.angle_alpha   90.00
_cell.angle_beta   90.00
_cell.angle_gamma   90.00
#
_symmetry.space_group_name_H-M   'P 1'
#
loop_
_entity.id
_entity.type
_entity.pdbx_description
1 polymer ?
#
loop_
_entity_poly.entity_id
_entity_poly.type
_entity_poly.pdbx_seq_one_letter_code
_entity_poly.pdbx_strand_id
1 'polypeptide(L)'
;MAGGRFLVDGVGWGGWAAGVLLLGWVLRTLRWVWWTPRSTERKLRAQGIDGTSYRFLFGDIRETKSKPMPFSHDIPPRVLPFHHQIVKTYGKVSMTWLGVSPRVIIADPLLIRDVLLNKSGHIGKPKLGPLGQLLTGGLLSYDGEKWAMHMKIINPAFHVEKLKVLLSAPLTLSLSCYAKISTIPTTLLLHLFLLDHHHRFLLLLLLLHHLLQYPQSSTS
;
A
#
# COMPACT_ATOMS: atom_id res chain seq x y z
N MET A 1 5.72 17.86 -71.81
CA MET A 1 5.46 18.75 -70.65
C MET A 1 4.20 18.26 -69.95
N ALA A 2 4.22 18.31 -68.61
CA ALA A 2 3.13 17.96 -67.68
C ALA A 2 2.75 16.45 -67.62
N GLY A 3 2.55 15.82 -66.47
CA GLY A 3 2.38 16.36 -65.12
C GLY A 3 2.78 15.32 -64.08
N GLY A 4 3.80 15.65 -63.29
CA GLY A 4 3.91 15.17 -61.93
C GLY A 4 3.15 16.14 -61.03
N ARG A 5 2.11 15.65 -60.35
CA ARG A 5 1.52 16.19 -59.11
C ARG A 5 0.19 15.48 -58.85
N PHE A 6 0.26 14.31 -58.24
CA PHE A 6 -0.82 13.76 -57.43
C PHE A 6 -0.17 12.77 -56.47
N LEU A 7 -0.57 12.77 -55.20
CA LEU A 7 0.01 12.07 -54.03
C LEU A 7 0.77 12.96 -53.03
N VAL A 8 0.21 14.11 -52.66
CA VAL A 8 0.55 14.78 -51.37
C VAL A 8 -0.71 15.18 -50.57
N ASP A 9 -1.81 14.44 -50.68
CA ASP A 9 -3.07 14.77 -49.96
C ASP A 9 -3.48 13.72 -48.90
N GLY A 10 -2.66 12.68 -48.67
CA GLY A 10 -2.99 11.57 -47.76
C GLY A 10 -2.63 11.78 -46.28
N VAL A 11 -1.90 12.84 -45.93
CA VAL A 11 -1.26 13.00 -44.60
C VAL A 11 -2.04 13.91 -43.64
N GLY A 12 -3.11 14.58 -44.09
CA GLY A 12 -3.80 15.61 -43.30
C GLY A 12 -4.77 15.08 -42.23
N TRP A 13 -5.55 14.04 -42.53
CA TRP A 13 -6.67 13.62 -41.67
C TRP A 13 -6.24 12.78 -40.46
N GLY A 14 -5.20 11.95 -40.63
CA GLY A 14 -4.68 11.10 -39.55
C GLY A 14 -4.08 11.91 -38.39
N GLY A 15 -3.38 13.01 -38.70
CA GLY A 15 -2.79 13.90 -37.69
C GLY A 15 -3.85 14.62 -36.84
N TRP A 16 -4.91 15.12 -37.48
CA TRP A 16 -6.03 15.75 -36.78
C TRP A 16 -6.81 14.78 -35.90
N ALA A 17 -7.09 13.57 -36.40
CA ALA A 17 -7.75 12.53 -35.61
C ALA A 17 -6.91 12.13 -34.39
N ALA A 18 -5.60 11.93 -34.56
CA ALA A 18 -4.69 11.65 -33.45
C ALA A 18 -4.65 12.81 -32.44
N GLY A 19 -4.62 14.06 -32.91
CA GLY A 19 -4.65 15.25 -32.08
C GLY A 19 -5.93 15.37 -31.23
N VAL A 20 -7.09 15.11 -31.82
CA VAL A 20 -8.39 15.11 -31.10
C VAL A 20 -8.44 13.99 -30.06
N LEU A 21 -7.94 12.79 -30.39
CA LEU A 21 -7.86 11.67 -29.44
C LEU A 21 -6.95 12.01 -28.25
N LEU A 22 -5.77 12.57 -28.51
CA LEU A 22 -4.84 12.99 -27.46
C LEU A 22 -5.45 14.08 -26.57
N LEU A 23 -6.06 15.11 -27.17
CA LEU A 23 -6.73 16.18 -26.43
C LEU A 23 -7.86 15.62 -25.55
N GLY A 24 -8.70 14.74 -26.11
CA GLY A 24 -9.76 14.07 -25.35
C GLY A 24 -9.21 13.26 -24.18
N TRP A 25 -8.09 12.57 -24.36
CA TRP A 25 -7.43 11.80 -23.32
C TRP A 25 -6.88 12.71 -22.21
N VAL A 26 -6.20 13.81 -22.58
CA VAL A 26 -5.69 14.83 -21.63
C VAL A 26 -6.81 15.48 -20.84
N LEU A 27 -7.92 15.86 -21.48
CA LEU A 27 -9.07 16.45 -20.79
C LEU A 27 -9.73 15.44 -19.85
N ARG A 28 -9.80 14.16 -20.25
CA ARG A 28 -10.34 13.08 -19.41
C ARG A 28 -9.46 12.85 -18.18
N THR A 29 -8.14 12.78 -18.34
CA THR A 29 -7.21 12.60 -17.22
C THR A 29 -7.21 13.82 -16.32
N LEU A 30 -7.21 15.05 -16.86
CA LEU A 30 -7.28 16.27 -16.06
C LEU A 30 -8.59 16.35 -15.25
N ARG A 31 -9.73 16.03 -15.87
CA ARG A 31 -11.02 15.97 -15.17
C ARG A 31 -10.98 14.93 -14.04
N TRP A 32 -10.43 13.75 -14.31
CA TRP A 32 -10.35 12.68 -13.32
C TRP A 32 -9.38 12.98 -12.17
N VAL A 33 -8.18 13.47 -12.45
CA VAL A 33 -7.13 13.73 -11.44
C VAL A 33 -7.36 15.02 -10.66
N TRP A 34 -7.97 16.04 -11.26
CA TRP A 34 -8.08 17.38 -10.65
C TRP A 34 -9.51 17.78 -10.31
N TRP A 35 -10.44 17.65 -11.27
CA TRP A 35 -11.80 18.17 -11.10
C TRP A 35 -12.66 17.28 -10.19
N THR A 36 -12.64 15.97 -10.43
CA THR A 36 -13.40 14.99 -9.64
C THR A 36 -13.08 15.06 -8.14
N PRO A 37 -11.81 14.97 -7.69
CA PRO A 37 -11.52 15.02 -6.26
C PRO A 37 -11.94 16.34 -5.63
N ARG A 38 -11.66 17.49 -6.26
CA ARG A 38 -12.10 18.79 -5.73
C ARG A 38 -13.62 18.93 -5.65
N SER A 39 -14.35 18.40 -6.63
CA SER A 39 -15.82 18.42 -6.61
C SER A 39 -16.37 17.57 -5.48
N THR A 40 -15.82 16.36 -5.29
CA THR A 40 -16.24 15.47 -4.21
C THR A 40 -15.88 16.02 -2.83
N GLU A 41 -14.71 16.64 -2.68
CA GLU A 41 -14.28 17.33 -1.45
C GLU A 41 -15.30 18.39 -1.03
N ARG A 42 -15.70 19.25 -1.97
CA ARG A 42 -16.68 20.31 -1.70
C ARG A 42 -18.02 19.74 -1.26
N LYS A 43 -18.48 18.66 -1.90
CA LYS A 43 -19.75 18.00 -1.55
C LYS A 43 -19.70 17.40 -0.14
N LEU A 44 -18.60 16.74 0.22
CA LEU A 44 -18.43 16.14 1.55
C LEU A 44 -18.32 17.21 2.64
N ARG A 45 -17.58 18.30 2.38
CA ARG A 45 -17.53 19.44 3.29
C ARG A 45 -18.87 20.15 3.44
N ALA A 46 -19.64 20.26 2.36
CA ALA A 46 -21.00 20.80 2.43
C ALA A 46 -21.96 19.92 3.26
N GLN A 47 -21.66 18.63 3.41
CA GLN A 47 -22.38 17.71 4.30
C GLN A 47 -21.87 17.77 5.76
N GLY A 48 -20.90 18.64 6.06
CA GLY A 48 -20.30 18.76 7.39
C GLY A 48 -19.19 17.74 7.68
N ILE A 49 -18.74 16.98 6.68
CA ILE A 49 -17.63 16.04 6.83
C ILE A 49 -16.33 16.79 6.54
N ASP A 50 -15.56 17.03 7.59
CA ASP A 50 -14.25 17.67 7.47
C ASP A 50 -13.11 16.64 7.40
N GLY A 51 -11.94 17.07 6.94
CA GLY A 51 -10.80 16.18 6.76
C GLY A 51 -9.66 16.78 5.97
N THR A 52 -8.73 15.92 5.56
CA THR A 52 -7.56 16.37 4.79
C THR A 52 -7.97 16.88 3.42
N SER A 53 -7.26 17.91 2.95
CA SER A 53 -7.47 18.47 1.61
C SER A 53 -6.75 17.62 0.58
N TYR A 54 -7.30 17.51 -0.63
CA TYR A 54 -6.71 16.68 -1.68
C TYR A 54 -5.31 17.16 -2.08
N ARG A 55 -4.33 16.25 -2.05
CA ARG A 55 -2.96 16.47 -2.56
C ARG A 55 -2.77 15.69 -3.85
N PHE A 56 -2.30 16.37 -4.89
CA PHE A 56 -2.19 15.83 -6.25
C PHE A 56 -1.49 14.47 -6.31
N LEU A 57 -2.16 13.49 -6.94
CA LEU A 57 -1.76 12.09 -7.23
C LEU A 57 -1.45 11.20 -6.03
N PHE A 58 -0.81 11.72 -5.00
CA PHE A 58 -0.39 10.94 -3.86
C PHE A 58 -1.40 11.04 -2.69
N GLY A 59 -2.20 12.08 -2.55
CA GLY A 59 -3.06 12.20 -1.36
C GLY A 59 -2.25 12.06 -0.07
N ASP A 60 -2.69 11.22 0.86
CA ASP A 60 -2.08 11.03 2.19
C ASP A 60 -1.24 9.74 2.35
N ILE A 61 -0.79 9.09 1.28
CA ILE A 61 -0.03 7.80 1.39
C ILE A 61 1.27 7.87 2.19
N ARG A 62 1.80 9.07 2.49
CA ARG A 62 2.93 9.22 3.41
C ARG A 62 2.40 9.10 4.84
N GLU A 63 2.12 7.87 5.23
CA GLU A 63 1.53 7.54 6.52
C GLU A 63 2.48 7.84 7.68
N THR A 64 1.91 8.35 8.76
CA THR A 64 2.61 8.61 10.01
C THR A 64 2.99 7.28 10.66
N LYS A 65 4.29 7.05 10.92
CA LYS A 65 4.72 5.87 11.69
C LYS A 65 4.27 5.99 13.14
N SER A 66 3.90 4.87 13.75
CA SER A 66 3.62 4.84 15.19
C SER A 66 4.89 5.12 15.98
N LYS A 67 4.75 5.85 17.09
CA LYS A 67 5.84 6.06 18.04
C LYS A 67 5.93 4.84 18.96
N PRO A 68 7.13 4.46 19.43
CA PRO A 68 7.26 3.45 20.49
C PRO A 68 6.39 3.84 21.68
N MET A 69 5.57 2.92 22.16
CA MET A 69 4.64 3.14 23.27
C MET A 69 4.61 1.91 24.17
N PRO A 70 4.37 2.08 25.49
CA PRO A 70 4.24 0.97 26.42
C PRO A 70 3.05 0.08 26.07
N PHE A 71 3.11 -1.18 26.51
CA PHE A 71 2.00 -2.11 26.36
C PHE A 71 0.79 -1.58 27.14
N SER A 72 -0.28 -1.23 26.42
CA SER A 72 -1.50 -0.67 26.99
C SER A 72 -2.72 -1.15 26.21
N HIS A 73 -3.90 -0.99 26.82
CA HIS A 73 -5.17 -1.34 26.19
C HIS A 73 -5.62 -0.32 25.13
N ASP A 74 -4.90 0.80 24.97
CA ASP A 74 -5.13 1.78 23.91
C ASP A 74 -4.35 1.39 22.64
N ILE A 75 -4.98 0.53 21.83
CA ILE A 75 -4.40 -0.09 20.64
C ILE A 75 -4.47 0.80 19.37
N PRO A 76 -5.55 1.58 19.11
CA PRO A 76 -5.68 2.38 17.88
C PRO A 76 -4.47 3.24 17.50
N PRO A 77 -3.80 3.99 18.40
CA PRO A 77 -2.63 4.79 18.04
C PRO A 77 -1.42 3.95 17.62
N ARG A 78 -1.37 2.66 18.00
CA ARG A 78 -0.29 1.74 17.64
C ARG A 78 -0.46 1.15 16.25
N VAL A 79 -1.68 0.71 15.94
CA VAL A 79 -1.99 -0.07 14.72
C VAL A 79 -2.34 0.84 13.56
N LEU A 80 -3.09 1.91 13.80
CA LEU A 80 -3.55 2.86 12.79
C LEU A 80 -3.23 4.31 13.22
N PRO A 81 -1.95 4.66 13.44
CA PRO A 81 -1.52 5.97 13.93
C PRO A 81 -2.06 7.13 13.09
N PHE A 82 -2.06 6.98 11.76
CA PHE A 82 -2.58 7.97 10.83
C PHE A 82 -4.10 8.22 11.04
N HIS A 83 -4.91 7.16 11.05
CA HIS A 83 -6.35 7.27 11.24
C HIS A 83 -6.69 7.86 12.61
N HIS A 84 -5.97 7.44 13.66
CA HIS A 84 -6.12 7.98 15.00
C HIS A 84 -5.86 9.50 15.03
N GLN A 85 -4.83 9.98 14.32
CA GLN A 85 -4.53 11.41 14.22
C GLN A 85 -5.63 12.18 13.48
N ILE A 86 -6.14 11.66 12.37
CA ILE A 86 -7.22 12.28 11.60
C ILE A 86 -8.48 12.39 12.44
N VAL A 87 -8.88 11.32 13.11
CA VAL A 87 -10.05 11.30 14.00
C VAL A 87 -9.89 12.27 15.16
N LYS A 88 -8.68 12.37 15.73
CA LYS A 88 -8.38 13.34 16.81
C LYS A 88 -8.46 14.79 16.34
N THR A 89 -8.12 15.07 15.07
CA THR A 89 -8.02 16.43 14.54
C THR A 89 -9.35 16.93 13.97
N TYR A 90 -10.06 16.09 13.22
CA TYR A 90 -11.27 16.46 12.48
C TYR A 90 -12.55 15.85 13.06
N GLY A 91 -12.44 14.95 14.05
CA GLY A 91 -13.57 14.34 14.73
C GLY A 91 -13.89 12.90 14.28
N LYS A 92 -14.97 12.36 14.86
CA LYS A 92 -15.36 10.94 14.71
C LYS A 92 -15.82 10.58 13.29
N VAL A 93 -16.27 11.54 12.51
CA VAL A 93 -16.58 11.37 11.09
C VAL A 93 -15.66 12.31 10.33
N SER A 94 -14.68 11.75 9.64
CA SER A 94 -13.63 12.55 9.00
C SER A 94 -13.20 11.98 7.66
N MET A 95 -12.62 12.81 6.80
CA MET A 95 -12.20 12.43 5.45
C MET A 95 -10.68 12.36 5.29
N THR A 96 -10.20 11.41 4.49
CA THR A 96 -8.81 11.30 4.04
C THR A 96 -8.72 10.95 2.55
N TRP A 97 -7.56 11.14 1.92
CA TRP A 97 -7.32 10.83 0.52
C TRP A 97 -6.39 9.64 0.34
N LEU A 98 -6.85 8.63 -0.41
CA LEU A 98 -5.98 7.59 -0.95
C LEU A 98 -5.85 7.77 -2.47
N GLY A 99 -4.73 8.34 -2.91
CA GLY A 99 -4.56 8.76 -4.30
C GLY A 99 -5.66 9.75 -4.68
N VAL A 100 -6.37 9.49 -5.78
CA VAL A 100 -7.50 10.32 -6.25
C VAL A 100 -8.84 10.01 -5.56
N SER A 101 -8.89 8.96 -4.73
CA SER A 101 -10.14 8.46 -4.15
C SER A 101 -10.28 8.93 -2.70
N PRO A 102 -11.38 9.64 -2.35
CA PRO A 102 -11.64 10.00 -0.97
C PRO A 102 -12.07 8.78 -0.16
N ARG A 103 -11.70 8.77 1.11
CA ARG A 103 -12.11 7.78 2.11
C ARG A 103 -12.72 8.51 3.30
N VAL A 104 -13.89 8.05 3.73
CA VAL A 104 -14.55 8.54 4.93
C VAL A 104 -14.26 7.56 6.07
N ILE A 105 -13.72 8.08 7.16
CA ILE A 105 -13.44 7.37 8.40
C ILE A 105 -14.62 7.61 9.34
N ILE A 106 -15.23 6.52 9.80
CA ILE A 106 -16.30 6.54 10.79
C ILE A 106 -15.75 5.86 12.05
N ALA A 107 -15.55 6.65 13.10
CA ALA A 107 -15.09 6.20 14.41
C ALA A 107 -16.20 6.28 15.48
N ASP A 108 -17.42 6.68 15.10
CA ASP A 108 -18.57 6.67 16.01
C ASP A 108 -19.16 5.25 16.10
N PRO A 109 -19.22 4.63 17.29
CA PRO A 109 -19.75 3.28 17.45
C PRO A 109 -21.22 3.14 17.02
N LEU A 110 -22.04 4.19 17.15
CA LEU A 110 -23.45 4.14 16.73
C LEU A 110 -23.54 4.07 15.21
N LEU A 111 -22.82 4.95 14.50
CA LEU A 111 -22.78 4.95 13.05
C LEU A 111 -22.12 3.69 12.47
N ILE A 112 -21.07 3.17 13.12
CA ILE A 112 -20.44 1.90 12.72
C ILE A 112 -21.47 0.77 12.82
N ARG A 113 -22.21 0.70 13.93
CA ARG A 113 -23.25 -0.32 14.11
C ARG A 113 -24.31 -0.19 13.01
N ASP A 114 -24.79 1.01 12.75
CA ASP A 114 -25.83 1.23 11.74
C ASP A 114 -25.33 0.85 10.35
N VAL A 115 -24.11 1.25 9.97
CA VAL A 115 -23.47 0.90 8.70
C VAL A 115 -23.29 -0.62 8.55
N LEU A 116 -22.85 -1.30 9.60
CA LEU A 116 -22.58 -2.75 9.55
C LEU A 116 -23.86 -3.59 9.59
N LEU A 117 -24.91 -3.11 10.26
CA LEU A 117 -26.20 -3.80 10.31
C LEU A 117 -27.07 -3.51 9.09
N ASN A 118 -26.80 -2.43 8.38
CA ASN A 118 -27.56 -2.04 7.20
C ASN A 118 -27.29 -2.99 6.02
N LYS A 119 -28.24 -3.92 5.81
CA LYS A 119 -28.22 -4.90 4.70
C LYS A 119 -28.76 -4.35 3.37
N SER A 120 -28.95 -3.03 3.24
CA SER A 120 -29.47 -2.39 2.01
C SER A 120 -28.57 -2.58 0.77
N GLY A 121 -27.36 -3.11 0.93
CA GLY A 121 -26.43 -3.33 -0.18
C GLY A 121 -25.75 -2.06 -0.69
N HIS A 122 -26.09 -0.89 -0.13
CA HIS A 122 -25.46 0.38 -0.48
C HIS A 122 -23.99 0.47 -0.03
N ILE A 123 -23.61 -0.29 0.99
CA ILE A 123 -22.25 -0.33 1.54
C ILE A 123 -21.65 -1.71 1.22
N GLY A 124 -20.90 -1.76 0.13
CA GLY A 124 -20.19 -2.96 -0.32
C GLY A 124 -18.72 -2.94 0.06
N LYS A 125 -18.04 -4.09 -0.09
CA LYS A 125 -16.58 -4.14 0.07
C LYS A 125 -15.90 -3.27 -0.98
N PRO A 126 -14.79 -2.60 -0.64
CA PRO A 126 -14.04 -1.84 -1.61
C PRO A 126 -13.55 -2.77 -2.73
N LYS A 127 -13.93 -2.46 -3.97
CA LYS A 127 -13.45 -3.20 -5.14
C LYS A 127 -11.97 -2.91 -5.32
N LEU A 128 -11.14 -3.92 -5.10
CA LEU A 128 -9.72 -3.88 -5.40
C LEU A 128 -9.53 -3.76 -6.92
N GLY A 129 -8.56 -2.97 -7.35
CA GLY A 129 -8.16 -2.92 -8.77
C GLY A 129 -7.57 -4.26 -9.24
N PRO A 130 -7.31 -4.44 -10.54
CA PRO A 130 -6.87 -5.73 -11.09
C PRO A 130 -5.64 -6.31 -10.40
N LEU A 131 -4.63 -5.49 -10.12
CA LEU A 131 -3.43 -5.90 -9.37
C LEU A 131 -3.74 -6.26 -7.92
N GLY A 132 -4.66 -5.53 -7.28
CA GLY A 132 -5.10 -5.82 -5.92
C GLY A 132 -5.81 -7.18 -5.86
N GLN A 133 -6.70 -7.48 -6.81
CA GLN A 133 -7.38 -8.77 -6.88
C GLN A 133 -6.42 -9.96 -7.10
N LEU A 134 -5.36 -9.74 -7.89
CA LEU A 134 -4.30 -10.74 -8.10
C LEU A 134 -3.49 -11.00 -6.82
N LEU A 135 -3.12 -9.95 -6.08
CA LEU A 135 -2.31 -10.05 -4.86
C LEU A 135 -3.11 -10.51 -3.63
N THR A 136 -4.39 -10.16 -3.55
CA THR A 136 -5.28 -10.47 -2.42
C THR A 136 -6.44 -11.37 -2.83
N GLY A 137 -6.21 -12.25 -3.82
CA GLY A 137 -7.19 -13.25 -4.24
C GLY A 137 -7.71 -14.07 -3.05
N GLY A 138 -8.92 -14.65 -3.20
CA GLY A 138 -9.55 -15.45 -2.16
C GLY A 138 -10.55 -14.67 -1.29
N LEU A 139 -10.65 -15.02 -0.01
CA LEU A 139 -11.74 -14.60 0.90
C LEU A 139 -11.90 -13.07 1.02
N LEU A 140 -10.81 -12.30 0.91
CA LEU A 140 -10.83 -10.84 0.98
C LEU A 140 -11.51 -10.19 -0.24
N SER A 141 -11.48 -10.88 -1.39
CA SER A 141 -12.02 -10.40 -2.66
C SER A 141 -13.39 -11.00 -2.99
N TYR A 142 -13.81 -12.08 -2.32
CA TYR A 142 -15.12 -12.70 -2.53
C TYR A 142 -16.23 -11.96 -1.80
N ASP A 143 -17.38 -11.83 -2.47
CA ASP A 143 -18.62 -11.27 -1.93
C ASP A 143 -19.79 -12.26 -2.05
N GLY A 144 -20.84 -12.02 -1.26
CA GLY A 144 -22.08 -12.79 -1.31
C GLY A 144 -21.88 -14.29 -1.03
N GLU A 145 -22.45 -15.12 -1.90
CA GLU A 145 -22.48 -16.58 -1.75
C GLU A 145 -21.09 -17.22 -1.76
N LYS A 146 -20.16 -16.72 -2.61
CA LYS A 146 -18.77 -17.21 -2.66
C LYS A 146 -18.06 -16.97 -1.32
N TRP A 147 -18.27 -15.82 -0.71
CA TRP A 147 -17.72 -15.51 0.61
C TRP A 147 -18.35 -16.41 1.69
N ALA A 148 -19.67 -16.58 1.67
CA ALA A 148 -20.39 -17.41 2.62
C ALA A 148 -19.94 -18.88 2.57
N MET A 149 -19.76 -19.43 1.37
CA MET A 149 -19.23 -20.79 1.16
C MET A 149 -17.83 -20.94 1.78
N HIS A 150 -16.92 -20.00 1.51
CA HIS A 150 -15.56 -20.07 2.05
C HIS A 150 -15.53 -19.90 3.57
N MET A 151 -16.33 -18.97 4.12
CA MET A 151 -16.46 -18.81 5.58
C MET A 151 -17.03 -20.06 6.25
N LYS A 152 -17.98 -20.76 5.62
CA LYS A 152 -18.53 -22.02 6.15
C LYS A 152 -17.47 -23.10 6.33
N ILE A 153 -16.49 -23.17 5.42
CA ILE A 153 -15.38 -24.12 5.48
C ILE A 153 -14.34 -23.69 6.52
N ILE A 154 -14.08 -22.37 6.61
CA ILE A 154 -13.01 -21.83 7.46
C ILE A 154 -13.41 -21.76 8.94
N ASN A 155 -14.65 -21.36 9.25
CA ASN A 155 -15.09 -21.16 10.64
C ASN A 155 -14.87 -22.37 11.57
N PRO A 156 -15.08 -23.64 11.15
CA PRO A 156 -14.75 -24.83 11.94
C PRO A 156 -13.29 -24.86 12.44
N ALA A 157 -12.33 -24.39 11.65
CA ALA A 157 -10.91 -24.40 12.01
C ALA A 157 -10.56 -23.38 13.11
N PHE A 158 -11.38 -22.33 13.27
CA PHE A 158 -11.18 -21.27 14.26
C PHE A 158 -12.02 -21.47 15.54
N HIS A 159 -12.49 -22.69 15.81
CA HIS A 159 -13.13 -23.00 17.09
C HIS A 159 -12.11 -22.98 18.23
N VAL A 160 -12.54 -22.55 19.42
CA VAL A 160 -11.67 -22.33 20.60
C VAL A 160 -10.81 -23.56 20.93
N GLU A 161 -11.36 -24.76 20.79
CA GLU A 161 -10.64 -26.02 21.02
C GLU A 161 -9.48 -26.22 20.04
N LYS A 162 -9.70 -25.91 18.76
CA LYS A 162 -8.67 -26.00 17.72
C LYS A 162 -7.65 -24.86 17.85
N LEU A 163 -8.08 -23.69 18.27
CA LEU A 163 -7.20 -22.55 18.57
C LEU A 163 -6.24 -22.85 19.73
N LYS A 164 -6.68 -23.55 20.78
CA LYS A 164 -5.78 -23.96 21.88
C LYS A 164 -4.65 -24.86 21.39
N VAL A 165 -4.96 -25.82 20.52
CA VAL A 165 -3.97 -26.71 19.90
C VAL A 165 -3.02 -25.91 18.99
N LEU A 166 -3.56 -25.00 18.19
CA LEU A 166 -2.79 -24.11 17.31
C LEU A 166 -1.93 -23.09 18.06
N LEU A 167 -2.28 -22.70 19.29
CA LEU A 167 -1.47 -21.81 20.13
C LEU A 167 -0.40 -22.56 20.93
N SER A 168 -0.63 -23.84 21.22
CA SER A 168 0.36 -24.71 21.86
C SER A 168 1.43 -25.23 20.88
N ALA A 169 1.08 -25.40 19.60
CA ALA A 169 1.99 -25.85 18.53
C ALA A 169 3.14 -24.89 18.12
N PRO A 170 3.00 -23.54 18.11
CA PRO A 170 4.09 -22.66 17.73
C PRO A 170 5.27 -22.72 18.71
N LEU A 171 5.03 -23.05 19.98
CA LEU A 171 6.11 -23.26 20.96
C LEU A 171 6.94 -24.51 20.62
N THR A 172 6.32 -25.58 20.12
CA THR A 172 7.05 -26.79 19.70
C THR A 172 7.74 -26.61 18.35
N LEU A 173 7.15 -25.86 17.42
CA LEU A 173 7.78 -25.53 16.13
C LEU A 173 8.95 -24.55 16.28
N SER A 174 8.84 -23.54 17.15
CA SER A 174 9.95 -22.60 17.41
C SER A 174 11.12 -23.30 18.07
N LEU A 175 10.87 -24.21 19.01
CA LEU A 175 11.91 -25.03 19.63
C LEU A 175 12.55 -26.00 18.61
N SER A 176 11.76 -26.58 17.71
CA SER A 176 12.28 -27.44 16.63
C SER A 176 13.14 -26.68 15.63
N CYS A 177 12.72 -25.48 15.20
CA CYS A 177 13.51 -24.61 14.34
C CYS A 177 14.80 -24.14 15.02
N TYR A 178 14.72 -23.74 16.29
CA TYR A 178 15.90 -23.33 17.07
C TYR A 178 16.89 -24.49 17.25
N ALA A 179 16.41 -25.69 17.59
CA ALA A 179 17.22 -26.88 17.70
C ALA A 179 17.96 -27.19 16.39
N LYS A 180 17.26 -27.12 15.25
CA LYS A 180 17.83 -27.40 13.92
C LYS A 180 18.88 -26.37 13.48
N ILE A 181 18.71 -25.11 13.87
CA ILE A 181 19.69 -24.03 13.67
C ILE A 181 20.91 -24.23 14.57
N SER A 182 20.71 -24.69 15.82
CA SER A 182 21.80 -24.95 16.78
C SER A 182 22.63 -26.22 16.50
N THR A 183 22.11 -27.16 15.69
CA THR A 183 22.83 -28.37 15.24
C THR A 183 23.77 -28.14 14.05
N ILE A 184 23.87 -26.91 13.52
CA ILE A 184 24.89 -26.59 12.52
C ILE A 184 26.26 -26.71 13.20
N PRO A 185 27.19 -27.53 12.70
CA PRO A 185 28.47 -27.73 13.37
C PRO A 185 29.20 -26.39 13.47
N THR A 186 29.72 -26.09 14.66
CA THR A 186 30.41 -24.83 15.00
C THR A 186 31.58 -24.52 14.06
N THR A 187 32.09 -25.52 13.34
CA THR A 187 33.08 -25.39 12.27
C THR A 187 32.57 -24.58 11.06
N LEU A 188 31.28 -24.70 10.69
CA LEU A 188 30.66 -23.96 9.59
C LEU A 188 30.35 -22.50 9.98
N LEU A 189 29.98 -22.26 11.24
CA LEU A 189 29.82 -20.91 11.79
C LEU A 189 31.16 -20.18 11.87
N LEU A 190 32.23 -20.85 12.32
CA LEU A 190 33.58 -20.28 12.29
C LEU A 190 34.05 -19.98 10.87
N HIS A 191 33.73 -20.85 9.89
CA HIS A 191 34.07 -20.62 8.49
C HIS A 191 33.32 -19.42 7.89
N LEU A 192 32.04 -19.22 8.22
CA LEU A 192 31.26 -18.06 7.79
C LEU A 192 31.74 -16.75 8.45
N PHE A 193 32.12 -16.80 9.73
CA PHE A 193 32.73 -15.65 10.41
C PHE A 193 34.14 -15.31 9.88
N LEU A 194 34.95 -16.32 9.55
CA LEU A 194 36.27 -16.14 8.93
C LEU A 194 36.15 -15.59 7.50
N LEU A 195 35.16 -16.04 6.71
CA LEU A 195 34.90 -15.49 5.37
C LEU A 195 34.42 -14.02 5.44
N ASP A 196 33.55 -13.66 6.39
CA ASP A 196 33.10 -12.27 6.58
C ASP A 196 34.28 -11.37 6.99
N HIS A 197 35.16 -11.85 7.86
CA HIS A 197 36.32 -11.06 8.30
C HIS A 197 37.35 -10.86 7.18
N HIS A 198 37.62 -11.89 6.36
CA HIS A 198 38.52 -11.79 5.21
C HIS A 198 37.98 -10.83 4.14
N HIS A 199 36.66 -10.84 3.90
CA HIS A 199 36.04 -9.97 2.90
C HIS A 199 36.04 -8.50 3.34
N ARG A 200 35.76 -8.24 4.63
CA ARG A 200 35.89 -6.90 5.22
C ARG A 200 37.32 -6.38 5.22
N PHE A 201 38.30 -7.25 5.46
CA PHE A 201 39.73 -6.90 5.39
C PHE A 201 40.18 -6.58 3.96
N LEU A 202 39.73 -7.34 2.97
CA LEU A 202 39.96 -7.06 1.54
C LEU A 202 39.32 -5.74 1.09
N LEU A 203 38.10 -5.45 1.54
CA LEU A 203 37.44 -4.15 1.27
C LEU A 203 38.20 -2.97 1.89
N LEU A 204 38.72 -3.14 3.10
CA LEU A 204 39.57 -2.13 3.76
C LEU A 204 40.90 -1.93 3.02
N LEU A 205 41.55 -3.00 2.57
CA LEU A 205 42.78 -2.95 1.77
C LEU A 205 42.56 -2.28 0.41
N LEU A 206 41.45 -2.59 -0.27
CA LEU A 206 41.08 -1.95 -1.54
C LEU A 206 40.78 -0.46 -1.36
N LEU A 207 40.10 -0.08 -0.28
CA LEU A 207 39.88 1.33 0.08
C LEU A 207 41.18 2.06 0.39
N LEU A 208 42.10 1.43 1.13
CA LEU A 208 43.39 2.03 1.47
C LEU A 208 44.29 2.18 0.22
N HIS A 209 44.27 1.19 -0.66
CA HIS A 209 45.00 1.25 -1.94
C HIS A 209 44.45 2.35 -2.85
N HIS A 210 43.12 2.51 -2.92
CA HIS A 210 42.47 3.57 -3.67
C HIS A 210 42.74 4.97 -3.08
N LEU A 211 42.84 5.09 -1.76
CA LEU A 211 43.22 6.35 -1.11
C LEU A 211 44.69 6.70 -1.31
N LEU A 212 45.58 5.70 -1.38
CA LEU A 212 47.01 5.90 -1.68
C LEU A 212 47.29 6.23 -3.15
N GLN A 213 46.41 5.81 -4.07
CA GLN A 213 46.52 6.13 -5.50
C GLN A 213 45.84 7.46 -5.88
N TYR A 214 45.20 8.16 -4.95
CA TYR A 214 44.60 9.45 -5.24
C TYR A 214 45.71 10.50 -5.43
N PRO A 215 45.92 11.02 -6.64
CA PRO A 215 46.93 12.04 -6.86
C PRO A 215 46.45 13.34 -6.19
N GLN A 216 47.27 13.90 -5.32
CA GLN A 216 47.13 15.27 -4.84
C GLN A 216 47.39 16.21 -6.02
N SER A 217 46.41 16.41 -6.89
CA SER A 217 46.42 17.52 -7.83
C SER A 217 46.06 18.79 -7.05
N SER A 218 47.13 19.47 -6.67
CA SER A 218 47.26 20.81 -6.13
C SER A 218 46.19 21.81 -6.57
N THR A 219 45.65 22.47 -5.56
CA THR A 219 45.13 23.84 -5.59
C THR A 219 46.10 24.81 -6.27
N SER A 220 45.59 25.56 -7.23
CA SER A 220 45.96 26.95 -7.52
C SER A 220 44.70 27.69 -7.93
#